data_AF-A0AAN7Q4Y0-F1
#
_entry.id   AF-A0AAN7Q4Y0-F1
#
_cell.length_a   1.000
_cell.length_b   1.000
_cell.length_c   1.000
_cell.angle_alpha   90.00
_cell.angle_beta   90.00
_cell.angle_gamma   90.00
#
_symmetry.space_group_name_H-M   'P 1'
#
loop_
_entity.id
_entity.type
_entity.pdbx_description
1 polymer ?
#
loop_
_entity_poly.entity_id
_entity_poly.type
_entity_poly.pdbx_seq_one_letter_code
_entity_poly.pdbx_strand_id
1 'polypeptide(L)'
;MNKNNKEYKEVNRTINRKIREAKENWVTKKCKEIERLERVYDSRSIHKTVKEVCNLRKKQHYGLIINKQEKIIITVKEKLARWKEYVKELYQDDRTKPVNIKHAETAPVIK
;
A
#
# COMPACT_ATOMS: atom_id res chain seq x y z
N MET A 1 -33.61 40.40 12.38
CA MET A 1 -33.47 39.30 11.39
C MET A 1 -32.02 39.24 10.91
N ASN A 2 -31.36 38.09 11.05
CA ASN A 2 -29.92 37.88 10.82
C ASN A 2 -29.50 38.05 9.34
N LYS A 3 -29.03 39.25 8.96
CA LYS A 3 -28.46 39.54 7.63
C LYS A 3 -27.28 38.62 7.28
N ASN A 4 -26.43 38.31 8.27
CA ASN A 4 -25.26 37.43 8.11
C ASN A 4 -25.59 36.00 7.65
N ASN A 5 -26.79 35.49 7.94
CA ASN A 5 -27.18 34.14 7.52
C ASN A 5 -27.55 34.09 6.02
N LYS A 6 -28.13 35.15 5.47
CA LYS A 6 -28.49 35.21 4.05
C LYS A 6 -27.25 35.31 3.17
N GLU A 7 -26.33 36.20 3.52
CA GLU A 7 -25.07 36.38 2.79
C GLU A 7 -24.21 35.10 2.84
N TYR A 8 -24.06 34.48 4.02
CA TYR A 8 -23.35 33.20 4.14
C TYR A 8 -23.95 32.11 3.25
N LYS A 9 -25.29 32.01 3.21
CA LYS A 9 -25.97 31.03 2.35
C LYS A 9 -25.73 31.29 0.87
N GLU A 10 -25.73 32.54 0.43
CA GLU A 10 -25.42 32.89 -0.96
C GLU A 10 -23.97 32.58 -1.34
N VAL A 11 -23.02 32.93 -0.47
CA VAL A 11 -21.61 32.61 -0.67
C VAL A 11 -21.42 31.09 -0.74
N ASN A 12 -21.98 30.33 0.20
CA ASN A 12 -21.88 28.87 0.21
C ASN A 12 -22.55 28.24 -1.02
N ARG A 13 -23.68 28.76 -1.50
CA ARG A 13 -24.32 28.32 -2.76
C ARG A 13 -23.39 28.57 -3.95
N THR A 14 -22.76 29.74 -4.00
CA THR A 14 -21.82 30.10 -5.06
C THR A 14 -20.59 29.21 -5.05
N ILE A 15 -20.02 28.94 -3.87
CA ILE A 15 -18.89 28.00 -3.70
C ILE A 15 -19.29 26.61 -4.20
N ASN A 16 -20.42 26.08 -3.75
CA ASN A 16 -20.86 24.74 -4.15
C ASN A 16 -21.15 24.65 -5.65
N ARG A 17 -21.71 25.70 -6.25
CA ARG A 17 -21.89 25.80 -7.70
C ARG A 17 -20.53 25.77 -8.42
N LYS A 18 -19.56 26.57 -7.97
CA LYS A 18 -18.20 26.60 -8.55
C LYS A 18 -17.49 25.26 -8.40
N ILE A 19 -17.68 24.56 -7.28
CA ILE A 19 -17.15 23.20 -7.08
C ILE A 19 -17.78 22.23 -8.09
N ARG A 20 -19.09 22.29 -8.31
CA ARG A 20 -19.78 21.45 -9.31
C ARG A 20 -19.28 21.75 -10.73
N GLU A 21 -19.23 23.02 -11.11
CA GLU A 21 -18.68 23.46 -12.40
C GLU A 21 -17.24 22.97 -12.61
N ALA A 22 -16.40 23.09 -11.59
CA ALA A 22 -15.01 22.63 -11.65
C ALA A 22 -14.90 21.11 -11.81
N LYS A 23 -15.73 20.34 -11.08
CA LYS A 23 -15.78 18.88 -11.22
C LYS A 23 -16.23 18.46 -12.61
N GLU A 24 -17.29 19.08 -13.13
CA GLU A 24 -17.83 18.79 -14.46
C GLU A 24 -16.79 19.09 -15.56
N ASN A 25 -16.16 20.27 -15.48
CA ASN A 25 -15.09 20.67 -16.39
C ASN A 25 -13.89 19.71 -16.33
N TRP A 26 -13.54 19.22 -15.14
CA TRP A 26 -12.46 18.26 -14.97
C TRP A 26 -12.79 16.90 -15.61
N VAL A 27 -14.00 16.37 -15.38
CA VAL A 27 -14.45 15.10 -16.00
C VAL A 27 -14.51 15.25 -17.52
N THR A 28 -15.11 16.33 -18.02
CA THR A 28 -15.20 16.62 -19.46
C THR A 28 -13.82 16.66 -20.12
N LYS A 29 -12.84 17.33 -19.50
CA LYS A 29 -11.45 17.35 -20.01
C LYS A 29 -10.84 15.96 -20.05
N LYS A 30 -11.09 15.13 -19.04
CA LYS A 30 -10.58 13.75 -18.99
C LYS A 30 -11.21 12.87 -20.07
N CYS A 31 -12.52 13.00 -20.35
CA CYS A 31 -13.17 12.30 -21.45
C CYS A 31 -12.55 12.66 -22.80
N LYS A 32 -12.37 13.96 -23.07
CA LYS A 32 -11.70 14.44 -24.30
C LYS A 32 -10.28 13.91 -24.45
N GLU A 33 -9.54 13.80 -23.34
CA GLU A 33 -8.19 13.22 -23.36
C GLU A 33 -8.23 11.72 -23.68
N ILE A 34 -9.19 10.97 -23.16
CA ILE A 34 -9.37 9.54 -23.49
C ILE A 34 -9.67 9.36 -24.98
N GLU A 35 -10.61 10.14 -25.54
CA GLU A 35 -10.94 10.13 -26.97
C GLU A 35 -9.71 10.45 -27.84
N ARG A 36 -8.85 11.38 -27.39
CA ARG A 36 -7.61 11.72 -28.08
C ARG A 36 -6.59 10.56 -28.02
N LEU A 37 -6.42 9.93 -26.86
CA LEU A 37 -5.51 8.81 -26.67
C LEU A 37 -5.95 7.56 -27.46
N GLU A 38 -7.26 7.35 -27.59
CA GLU A 38 -7.84 6.29 -28.43
C GLU A 38 -7.41 6.43 -29.89
N ARG A 39 -7.45 7.66 -30.44
CA ARG A 39 -6.98 7.93 -31.81
C ARG A 39 -5.49 7.64 -32.03
N VAL A 40 -4.69 7.70 -30.97
CA VAL A 40 -3.24 7.46 -31.00
C VAL A 40 -2.90 5.99 -30.62
N TYR A 41 -3.92 5.15 -30.41
CA TYR A 41 -3.79 3.74 -30.00
C TYR A 41 -2.95 3.53 -28.71
N ASP A 42 -2.89 4.53 -27.82
CA ASP A 42 -2.17 4.43 -26.55
C ASP A 42 -3.04 3.82 -25.44
N SER A 43 -3.26 2.51 -25.56
CA SER A 43 -4.08 1.72 -24.64
C SER A 43 -3.61 1.80 -23.18
N ARG A 44 -2.31 1.98 -22.93
CA ARG A 44 -1.74 2.10 -21.59
C ARG A 44 -2.15 3.40 -20.93
N SER A 45 -2.05 4.52 -21.65
CA SER A 45 -2.44 5.84 -21.15
C SER A 45 -3.95 5.97 -20.97
N ILE A 46 -4.75 5.34 -21.85
CA ILE A 46 -6.21 5.23 -21.69
C ILE A 46 -6.55 4.53 -20.37
N HIS A 47 -6.01 3.33 -20.15
CA HIS A 47 -6.29 2.56 -18.95
C HIS A 47 -5.86 3.27 -17.65
N LYS A 48 -4.73 3.99 -17.68
CA LYS A 48 -4.30 4.84 -16.55
C LYS A 48 -5.31 5.96 -16.28
N THR A 49 -5.72 6.68 -17.33
CA THR A 49 -6.65 7.81 -17.21
C THR A 49 -8.02 7.36 -16.72
N VAL A 50 -8.54 6.24 -17.24
CA VAL A 50 -9.82 5.64 -16.78
C VAL A 50 -9.76 5.28 -15.30
N LYS A 51 -8.66 4.64 -14.83
CA LYS A 51 -8.49 4.31 -13.41
C LYS A 51 -8.48 5.55 -12.51
N GLU A 52 -7.89 6.64 -12.97
CA GLU A 52 -7.86 7.91 -12.24
C GLU A 52 -9.25 8.56 -12.16
N VAL A 53 -10.01 8.57 -13.26
CA VAL A 53 -11.35 9.17 -13.32
C VAL A 53 -12.35 8.39 -12.50
N CYS A 54 -12.38 7.07 -12.63
CA CYS A 54 -13.31 6.21 -11.89
C CYS A 54 -12.88 5.96 -10.44
N ASN A 55 -11.78 6.57 -9.98
CA ASN A 55 -11.18 6.34 -8.67
C ASN A 55 -10.99 4.85 -8.34
N LEU A 56 -10.71 4.02 -9.35
CA LEU A 56 -10.50 2.57 -9.24
C LEU A 56 -9.10 2.24 -8.68
N ARG A 57 -8.51 3.16 -7.91
CA ARG A 57 -7.24 2.90 -7.23
C ARG A 57 -7.50 1.83 -6.19
N LYS A 58 -6.85 0.67 -6.36
CA LYS A 58 -6.82 -0.35 -5.33
C LYS A 58 -6.33 0.32 -4.04
N LYS A 59 -7.08 0.19 -2.94
CA LYS A 59 -6.59 0.60 -1.63
C LYS A 59 -5.22 -0.05 -1.46
N GLN A 60 -4.18 0.77 -1.26
CA GLN A 60 -2.88 0.21 -0.93
C GLN A 60 -3.03 -0.46 0.43
N HIS A 61 -3.07 -1.79 0.41
CA HIS A 61 -3.01 -2.57 1.63
C HIS A 61 -1.56 -2.58 2.07
N TYR A 62 -1.17 -1.57 2.85
CA TYR A 62 0.06 -1.67 3.62
C TYR A 62 -0.12 -2.87 4.54
N GLY A 63 0.64 -3.95 4.31
CA GLY A 63 0.55 -5.16 5.11
C GLY A 63 0.56 -4.79 6.59
N LEU A 64 -0.55 -5.01 7.28
CA LEU A 64 -0.68 -4.77 8.70
C LEU A 64 0.23 -5.76 9.40
N ILE A 65 1.29 -5.25 10.01
CA ILE A 65 2.16 -6.09 10.85
C ILE A 65 1.53 -6.10 12.23
N ILE A 66 1.21 -7.30 12.72
CA ILE A 66 0.56 -7.52 14.01
C ILE A 66 1.57 -8.20 14.93
N ASN A 67 1.60 -7.78 16.20
CA ASN A 67 2.41 -8.44 17.22
C ASN A 67 1.73 -9.73 17.72
N LYS A 68 2.37 -10.46 18.63
CA LYS A 68 1.80 -11.70 19.17
C LYS A 68 0.53 -11.48 20.03
N GLN A 69 0.30 -10.26 20.49
CA GLN A 69 -0.86 -9.84 21.28
C GLN A 69 -1.98 -9.25 20.40
N GLU A 70 -2.01 -9.61 19.12
CA GLU A 70 -3.01 -9.17 18.13
C GLU A 70 -3.12 -7.64 17.95
N LYS A 71 -2.11 -6.89 18.39
CA LYS A 71 -2.06 -5.43 18.26
C LYS A 71 -1.31 -5.02 17.01
N ILE A 72 -1.89 -4.07 16.28
CA ILE A 72 -1.30 -3.48 15.07
C ILE A 72 -0.04 -2.71 15.43
N ILE A 73 1.04 -3.01 14.74
CA ILE A 73 2.33 -2.33 14.86
C ILE A 73 2.38 -1.13 13.91
N ILE A 74 2.49 0.06 14.46
CA ILE A 74 2.48 1.32 13.69
C ILE A 74 3.90 1.87 13.55
N THR A 75 4.71 1.81 14.61
CA THR A 75 6.02 2.49 14.63
C THR A 75 7.10 1.68 13.93
N VAL A 76 8.10 2.38 13.35
CA VAL A 76 9.24 1.73 12.69
C VAL A 76 10.05 0.88 13.66
N LYS A 77 10.25 1.36 14.90
CA LYS A 77 11.00 0.65 15.94
C LYS A 77 10.36 -0.71 16.28
N GLU A 78 9.05 -0.72 16.47
CA GLU A 78 8.31 -1.96 16.76
C GLU A 78 8.32 -2.92 15.55
N LYS A 79 8.26 -2.40 14.32
CA LYS A 79 8.40 -3.23 13.10
C LYS A 79 9.75 -3.94 13.07
N LEU A 80 10.84 -3.19 13.32
CA LEU A 80 12.19 -3.77 13.36
C LEU A 80 12.32 -4.83 14.47
N ALA A 81 11.74 -4.58 15.63
CA ALA A 81 11.73 -5.54 16.73
C ALA A 81 10.96 -6.83 16.35
N ARG A 82 9.77 -6.69 15.75
CA ARG A 82 8.95 -7.83 15.29
C ARG A 82 9.63 -8.64 14.20
N TRP A 83 10.32 -7.99 13.27
CA TRP A 83 11.13 -8.64 12.24
C TRP A 83 12.30 -9.41 12.85
N LYS A 84 13.01 -8.81 13.81
CA LYS A 84 14.11 -9.48 14.51
C LYS A 84 13.65 -10.71 15.28
N GLU A 85 12.51 -10.61 15.98
CA GLU A 85 11.88 -11.74 16.66
C GLU A 85 11.51 -12.85 15.68
N TYR A 86 10.82 -12.50 14.59
CA TYR A 86 10.42 -13.47 13.57
C TYR A 86 11.60 -14.25 12.98
N VAL A 87 12.68 -13.54 12.62
CA VAL A 87 13.89 -14.17 12.08
C VAL A 87 14.54 -15.07 13.12
N LYS A 88 14.59 -14.64 14.39
CA LYS A 88 15.13 -15.47 15.47
C LYS A 88 14.35 -16.77 15.64
N GLU A 89 13.02 -16.71 15.60
CA GLU A 89 12.16 -17.90 15.70
C GLU A 89 12.33 -18.83 14.50
N LEU A 90 12.41 -18.28 13.30
CA LEU A 90 12.51 -19.06 12.06
C LEU A 90 13.84 -19.84 11.96
N TYR A 91 14.92 -19.27 12.50
CA TYR A 91 16.27 -19.83 12.43
C TYR A 91 16.83 -20.25 13.78
N GLN A 92 15.96 -20.48 14.78
CA GLN A 92 16.42 -21.06 16.03
C GLN A 92 16.80 -22.52 15.78
N ASP A 93 18.09 -22.81 15.87
CA ASP A 93 18.65 -24.14 15.67
C ASP A 93 18.81 -24.84 17.02
N ASP A 94 17.90 -25.77 17.32
CA ASP A 94 17.92 -26.58 18.55
C ASP A 94 18.76 -27.87 18.38
N ARG A 95 19.52 -28.01 17.28
CA ARG A 95 20.49 -29.11 17.16
C ARG A 95 21.51 -28.95 18.29
N THR A 96 21.55 -29.95 19.18
CA THR A 96 22.59 -30.04 20.21
C THR A 96 23.94 -29.91 19.50
N LYS A 97 24.77 -28.98 20.00
CA LYS A 97 26.14 -28.75 19.50
C LYS A 97 26.76 -30.11 19.18
N PRO A 98 27.39 -30.30 18.01
CA PRO A 98 27.90 -31.60 17.63
C PRO A 98 28.71 -32.15 18.79
N VAL A 99 28.22 -33.27 19.34
CA VAL A 99 29.01 -34.10 20.25
C VAL A 99 30.34 -34.27 19.55
N ASN A 100 31.43 -33.97 20.27
CA ASN A 100 32.78 -34.10 19.74
C ASN A 100 33.02 -35.59 19.51
N ILE A 101 32.59 -36.08 18.34
CA ILE A 101 32.84 -37.44 17.87
C ILE A 101 34.34 -37.43 17.59
N LYS A 102 35.11 -37.90 18.56
CA LYS A 102 36.51 -38.26 18.34
C LYS A 102 36.49 -39.29 17.22
N HIS A 103 36.90 -38.89 16.02
CA HIS A 103 37.14 -39.83 14.93
C HIS A 103 38.22 -40.79 15.41
N ALA A 104 37.82 -42.01 15.77
CA ALA A 104 38.76 -43.10 15.91
C ALA A 104 39.27 -43.41 14.51
N GLU A 105 40.49 -42.96 14.22
CA GLU A 105 41.25 -43.38 13.06
C GLU A 105 41.53 -44.88 13.17
N THR A 106 40.63 -45.70 12.64
CA THR A 106 40.97 -47.07 12.28
C THR A 106 40.45 -47.33 10.89
N ALA A 107 41.31 -47.05 9.90
CA ALA A 107 41.09 -47.49 8.54
C ALA A 107 41.04 -49.03 8.50
N PRO A 108 40.10 -49.66 7.78
CA PRO A 108 40.07 -51.11 7.67
C PRO A 108 41.24 -51.57 6.78
N VAL A 109 42.08 -52.46 7.32
CA VAL A 109 43.08 -53.17 6.52
C VAL A 109 42.34 -54.20 5.68
N ILE A 110 42.35 -54.02 4.35
CA ILE A 110 41.85 -55.00 3.39
C ILE A 110 42.98 -56.00 3.15
N LYS A 111 42.72 -57.29 3.40
CA LYS A 111 43.56 -58.42 2.96
C LYS A 111 43.12 -58.92 1.60
#